data_AF-A0A6G0X2V7-F1
#
_entry.id   AF-A0A6G0X2V7-F1
#
_cell.length_a   1.000
_cell.length_b   1.000
_cell.length_c   1.000
_cell.angle_alpha   90.00
_cell.angle_beta   90.00
_cell.angle_gamma   90.00
#
_symmetry.space_group_name_H-M   'P 1'
#
loop_
_entity.id
_entity.type
_entity.pdbx_description
1 polymer ?
#
loop_
_entity_poly.entity_id
_entity_poly.type
_entity_poly.pdbx_seq_one_letter_code
_entity_poly.pdbx_strand_id
1 'polypeptide(L)'
;MRPSMQKGLQAMRKAGQCDELLRAFDEECLSDEKDHSSEWKEGFEALSKAEWLVLCEKLRNQPSTDLNTIACLTCLCWSIRDSLPSGVVTALSEVIVYLHANLLQAPPDAQDAIAQCCETYWISHAPGAEAVIPQLIPFLVVQALDGEKTSTLKRLKDVLDALSLLDFEDASSRSACIVFSVFTDVVGFSKICCCVALSLQRFSNRTTAYKS
;
A
#
# COMPACT_ATOMS: atom_id res chain seq x y z
N MET A 1 -23.98 3.68 -13.36
CA MET A 1 -23.70 4.37 -12.06
C MET A 1 -24.89 4.22 -11.13
N ARG A 2 -24.66 3.74 -9.90
CA ARG A 2 -25.71 3.45 -8.90
C ARG A 2 -26.32 4.72 -8.27
N PRO A 3 -27.57 4.68 -7.78
CA PRO A 3 -28.23 5.86 -7.19
C PRO A 3 -27.56 6.39 -5.91
N SER A 4 -27.07 5.49 -5.05
CA SER A 4 -26.31 5.78 -3.83
C SER A 4 -25.02 6.52 -4.14
N MET A 5 -24.22 6.01 -5.08
CA MET A 5 -23.01 6.65 -5.60
C MET A 5 -23.31 8.04 -6.18
N GLN A 6 -24.36 8.18 -7.00
CA GLN A 6 -24.78 9.47 -7.54
C GLN A 6 -25.10 10.48 -6.43
N LYS A 7 -25.82 10.05 -5.39
CA LYS A 7 -26.15 10.88 -4.24
C LYS A 7 -24.89 11.30 -3.47
N GLY A 8 -23.96 10.38 -3.24
CA GLY A 8 -22.67 10.65 -2.59
C GLY A 8 -21.83 11.66 -3.37
N LEU A 9 -21.71 11.49 -4.68
CA LEU A 9 -20.99 12.41 -5.57
C LEU A 9 -21.64 13.80 -5.60
N GLN A 10 -22.98 13.87 -5.63
CA GLN A 10 -23.70 15.16 -5.56
C GLN A 10 -23.50 15.84 -4.20
N ALA A 11 -23.51 15.09 -3.10
CA ALA A 11 -23.22 15.61 -1.76
C ALA A 11 -21.79 16.14 -1.70
N MET A 12 -20.81 15.42 -2.26
CA MET A 12 -19.42 15.87 -2.36
C MET A 12 -19.30 17.19 -3.14
N ARG A 13 -20.00 17.35 -4.26
CA ARG A 13 -20.01 18.61 -5.03
C ARG A 13 -20.62 19.79 -4.25
N LYS A 14 -21.61 19.53 -3.39
CA LYS A 14 -22.35 20.59 -2.67
C LYS A 14 -21.71 20.97 -1.33
N ALA A 15 -21.35 19.97 -0.52
CA ALA A 15 -20.84 20.14 0.83
C ALA A 15 -19.31 20.09 0.90
N GLY A 16 -18.64 19.60 -0.15
CA GLY A 16 -17.19 19.48 -0.17
C GLY A 16 -16.62 18.36 0.72
N GLN A 17 -17.46 17.43 1.17
CA GLN A 17 -17.10 16.27 2.01
C GLN A 17 -17.40 14.97 1.29
N CYS A 18 -16.62 13.91 1.52
CA CYS A 18 -16.86 12.59 0.91
C CYS A 18 -17.56 11.59 1.85
N ASP A 19 -18.01 12.01 3.04
CA ASP A 19 -18.63 11.12 4.05
C ASP A 19 -19.81 10.32 3.49
N GLU A 20 -20.72 10.97 2.75
CA GLU A 20 -21.89 10.30 2.18
C GLU A 20 -21.50 9.32 1.05
N LEU A 21 -20.40 9.59 0.35
CA LEU A 21 -19.88 8.68 -0.67
C LEU A 21 -19.19 7.47 -0.02
N LEU A 22 -18.38 7.69 1.02
CA LEU A 22 -17.70 6.64 1.77
C LEU A 22 -18.72 5.73 2.47
N ARG A 23 -19.72 6.31 3.14
CA ARG A 23 -20.82 5.55 3.76
C ARG A 23 -21.57 4.69 2.74
N ALA A 24 -21.89 5.25 1.58
CA ALA A 24 -22.55 4.50 0.51
C ALA A 24 -21.67 3.36 -0.03
N PHE A 25 -20.36 3.58 -0.11
CA PHE A 25 -19.41 2.56 -0.56
C PHE A 25 -19.28 1.42 0.45
N ASP A 26 -19.15 1.77 1.74
CA ASP A 26 -19.11 0.78 2.82
C ASP A 26 -20.37 -0.09 2.84
N GLU A 27 -21.56 0.55 2.78
CA GLU A 27 -22.85 -0.15 2.79
C GLU A 27 -23.02 -1.11 1.61
N GLU A 28 -22.55 -0.75 0.41
CA GLU A 28 -22.81 -1.53 -0.81
C GLU A 28 -21.68 -2.46 -1.25
N CYS A 29 -20.45 -2.22 -0.82
CA CYS A 29 -19.27 -2.98 -1.28
C CYS A 29 -18.53 -3.70 -0.16
N LEU A 30 -18.67 -3.27 1.10
CA LEU A 30 -17.97 -3.89 2.23
C LEU A 30 -18.94 -4.64 3.16
N SER A 31 -20.14 -4.10 3.36
CA SER A 31 -21.15 -4.63 4.28
C SER A 31 -22.24 -5.49 3.59
N ASP A 32 -22.50 -5.28 2.30
CA ASP A 32 -23.51 -6.04 1.55
C ASP A 32 -23.02 -7.46 1.21
N GLU A 33 -23.91 -8.45 1.26
CA GLU A 33 -23.64 -9.81 0.77
C GLU A 33 -23.47 -9.85 -0.76
N LYS A 34 -24.00 -8.84 -1.46
CA LYS A 34 -23.87 -8.67 -2.90
C LYS A 34 -22.76 -7.67 -3.21
N ASP A 35 -21.64 -8.17 -3.71
CA ASP A 35 -20.52 -7.35 -4.18
C ASP A 35 -20.96 -6.48 -5.38
N HIS A 36 -21.04 -5.17 -5.16
CA HIS A 36 -21.38 -4.16 -6.17
C HIS A 36 -20.16 -3.42 -6.74
N SER A 37 -18.95 -3.94 -6.52
CA SER A 37 -17.70 -3.31 -6.92
C SER A 37 -17.60 -3.01 -8.43
N SER A 38 -18.21 -3.83 -9.29
CA SER A 38 -18.21 -3.59 -10.74
C SER A 38 -18.98 -2.35 -11.15
N GLU A 39 -20.18 -2.15 -10.61
CA GLU A 39 -21.02 -0.99 -10.93
C GLU A 39 -20.43 0.30 -10.36
N TRP A 40 -19.67 0.19 -9.27
CA TRP A 40 -18.90 1.29 -8.71
C TRP A 40 -17.71 1.66 -9.62
N LYS A 41 -16.98 0.68 -10.16
CA LYS A 41 -15.92 0.92 -11.16
C LYS A 41 -16.45 1.67 -12.38
N GLU A 42 -17.54 1.20 -12.97
CA GLU A 42 -18.18 1.87 -14.12
C GLU A 42 -18.61 3.31 -13.77
N GLY A 43 -19.11 3.53 -12.54
CA GLY A 43 -19.46 4.85 -12.06
C GLY A 43 -18.26 5.80 -11.97
N PHE A 44 -17.11 5.28 -11.54
CA PHE A 44 -15.86 6.04 -11.44
C PHE A 44 -15.26 6.35 -12.81
N GLU A 45 -15.34 5.43 -13.77
CA GLU A 45 -14.92 5.68 -15.15
C GLU A 45 -15.75 6.78 -15.84
N ALA A 46 -17.00 6.98 -15.40
CA ALA A 46 -17.87 8.03 -15.92
C ALA A 46 -17.58 9.44 -15.34
N LEU A 47 -16.69 9.56 -14.35
CA LEU A 47 -16.34 10.87 -13.77
C LEU A 47 -15.44 11.69 -14.69
N SER A 48 -15.66 13.01 -14.70
CA SER A 48 -14.74 13.93 -15.34
C SER A 48 -13.43 14.04 -14.56
N LYS A 49 -12.36 14.46 -15.23
CA LYS A 49 -11.05 14.71 -14.60
C LYS A 49 -11.13 15.65 -13.40
N ALA A 50 -11.94 16.70 -13.47
CA ALA A 50 -12.08 17.66 -12.37
C ALA A 50 -12.70 17.01 -11.12
N GLU A 51 -13.69 16.15 -11.31
CA GLU A 51 -14.36 15.45 -10.21
C GLU A 51 -13.45 14.42 -9.55
N TRP A 52 -12.65 13.73 -10.35
CA TRP A 52 -11.62 12.83 -9.87
C TRP A 52 -10.57 13.51 -8.99
N LEU A 53 -10.08 14.67 -9.42
CA LEU A 53 -9.08 15.43 -8.65
C LEU A 53 -9.65 15.91 -7.32
N VAL A 54 -10.90 16.39 -7.32
CA VAL A 54 -11.61 16.75 -6.09
C VAL A 54 -11.77 15.52 -5.18
N LEU A 55 -12.17 14.37 -5.72
CA LEU A 55 -12.30 13.14 -4.94
C LEU A 55 -10.97 12.77 -4.27
N CYS A 56 -9.87 12.73 -5.02
CA CYS A 56 -8.55 12.39 -4.47
C CYS A 56 -8.10 13.38 -3.38
N GLU A 57 -8.33 14.68 -3.60
CA GLU A 57 -8.05 15.71 -2.59
C GLU A 57 -8.84 15.46 -1.30
N LYS A 58 -10.13 15.10 -1.42
CA LYS A 58 -10.96 14.82 -0.25
C LYS A 58 -10.53 13.55 0.47
N LEU A 59 -10.23 12.46 -0.25
CA LEU A 59 -9.76 11.22 0.36
C LEU A 59 -8.47 11.42 1.18
N ARG A 60 -7.58 12.31 0.75
CA ARG A 60 -6.34 12.65 1.48
C ARG A 60 -6.57 13.49 2.73
N ASN A 61 -7.57 14.37 2.69
CA ASN A 61 -7.80 15.37 3.73
C ASN A 61 -8.87 14.94 4.75
N GLN A 62 -9.37 13.70 4.67
CA GLN A 62 -10.36 13.21 5.64
C GLN A 62 -9.73 12.94 7.01
N PRO A 63 -10.47 13.18 8.12
CA PRO A 63 -10.05 12.73 9.44
C PRO A 63 -9.95 11.21 9.48
N SER A 64 -9.04 10.70 10.32
CA SER A 64 -8.60 9.30 10.42
C SER A 64 -9.67 8.28 10.81
N THR A 65 -10.95 8.64 10.84
CA THR A 65 -12.04 7.84 11.41
C THR A 65 -12.47 6.66 10.53
N ASP A 66 -12.14 6.67 9.23
CA ASP A 66 -12.60 5.65 8.28
C ASP A 66 -11.52 5.24 7.25
N LEU A 67 -10.33 4.93 7.77
CA LEU A 67 -9.19 4.55 6.93
C LEU A 67 -9.43 3.25 6.15
N ASN A 68 -10.23 2.33 6.69
CA ASN A 68 -10.56 1.06 6.02
C ASN A 68 -11.33 1.31 4.71
N THR A 69 -12.43 2.05 4.78
CA THR A 69 -13.26 2.36 3.61
C THR A 69 -12.50 3.19 2.58
N ILE A 70 -11.69 4.15 3.03
CA ILE A 70 -10.83 4.94 2.14
C ILE A 70 -9.82 4.03 1.42
N ALA A 71 -9.18 3.09 2.14
CA ALA A 71 -8.25 2.14 1.55
C ALA A 71 -8.95 1.23 0.53
N CYS A 72 -10.03 0.55 0.90
CA CYS A 72 -10.79 -0.31 -0.01
C CYS A 72 -11.26 0.44 -1.27
N LEU A 73 -11.78 1.66 -1.11
CA LEU A 73 -12.18 2.49 -2.24
C LEU A 73 -10.99 2.87 -3.12
N THR A 74 -9.86 3.26 -2.51
CA THR A 74 -8.64 3.61 -3.24
C THR A 74 -8.11 2.41 -4.04
N CYS A 75 -8.12 1.22 -3.46
CA CYS A 75 -7.78 -0.04 -4.15
C CYS A 75 -8.72 -0.30 -5.35
N LEU A 76 -10.02 -0.06 -5.19
CA LEU A 76 -10.99 -0.19 -6.29
C LEU A 76 -10.64 0.79 -7.44
N CYS A 77 -10.43 2.06 -7.11
CA CYS A 77 -10.06 3.11 -8.07
C CYS A 77 -8.71 2.80 -8.74
N TRP A 78 -7.74 2.25 -8.01
CA TRP A 78 -6.45 1.86 -8.56
C TRP A 78 -6.55 0.69 -9.55
N SER A 79 -7.54 -0.19 -9.36
CA SER A 79 -7.77 -1.32 -10.28
C SER A 79 -8.21 -0.87 -11.68
N ILE A 80 -8.77 0.33 -11.81
CA ILE A 80 -9.16 0.95 -13.10
C ILE A 80 -8.15 2.00 -13.58
N ARG A 81 -6.97 2.13 -12.96
CA ARG A 81 -6.00 3.20 -13.26
C ARG A 81 -5.62 3.31 -14.75
N ASP A 82 -5.65 2.19 -15.47
CA ASP A 82 -5.25 2.12 -16.88
C ASP A 82 -6.27 2.82 -17.81
N SER A 83 -7.51 3.03 -17.36
CA SER A 83 -8.54 3.82 -18.05
C SER A 83 -8.59 5.30 -17.61
N LEU A 84 -7.77 5.71 -16.63
CA LEU A 84 -7.81 7.04 -16.06
C LEU A 84 -6.77 7.99 -16.69
N PRO A 85 -7.05 9.31 -16.73
CA PRO A 85 -6.06 10.31 -17.14
C PRO A 85 -4.84 10.31 -16.23
N SER A 86 -3.64 10.54 -16.78
CA SER A 86 -2.37 10.51 -16.02
C SER A 86 -2.38 11.38 -14.76
N GLY A 87 -2.95 12.59 -14.81
CA GLY A 87 -3.06 13.46 -13.63
C GLY A 87 -3.97 12.90 -12.52
N VAL A 88 -4.95 12.07 -12.87
CA VAL A 88 -5.79 11.36 -11.88
C VAL A 88 -5.00 10.20 -11.26
N VAL A 89 -4.25 9.46 -12.07
CA VAL A 89 -3.37 8.39 -11.57
C VAL A 89 -2.35 8.93 -10.58
N THR A 90 -1.71 10.08 -10.88
CA THR A 90 -0.81 10.75 -9.93
C THR A 90 -1.52 11.13 -8.62
N ALA A 91 -2.72 11.70 -8.70
CA ALA A 91 -3.49 12.08 -7.51
C ALA A 91 -3.89 10.85 -6.68
N LEU A 92 -4.22 9.72 -7.31
CA LEU A 92 -4.47 8.45 -6.63
C LEU A 92 -3.21 7.90 -5.96
N SER A 93 -2.05 7.95 -6.62
CA SER A 93 -0.77 7.56 -6.01
C SER A 93 -0.50 8.33 -4.72
N GLU A 94 -0.76 9.64 -4.73
CA GLU A 94 -0.61 10.48 -3.54
C GLU A 94 -1.60 10.11 -2.41
N VAL A 95 -2.81 9.62 -2.73
CA VAL A 95 -3.74 9.05 -1.73
C VAL A 95 -3.18 7.75 -1.15
N ILE A 96 -2.59 6.88 -1.97
CA ILE A 96 -1.95 5.65 -1.50
C ILE A 96 -0.78 5.95 -0.58
N VAL A 97 0.06 6.94 -0.90
CA VAL A 97 1.15 7.39 -0.03
C VAL A 97 0.63 7.98 1.29
N TYR A 98 -0.49 8.70 1.27
CA TYR A 98 -1.15 9.17 2.49
C TYR A 98 -1.65 8.00 3.36
N LEU A 99 -2.30 7.00 2.76
CA LEU A 99 -2.75 5.80 3.46
C LEU A 99 -1.56 5.03 4.07
N HIS A 100 -0.50 4.86 3.29
CA HIS A 100 0.75 4.25 3.74
C HIS A 100 1.32 4.92 4.99
N ALA A 101 1.33 6.25 5.05
CA ALA A 101 1.83 6.99 6.22
C ALA A 101 1.06 6.67 7.52
N ASN A 102 -0.17 6.15 7.40
CA ASN A 102 -1.00 5.75 8.52
C ASN A 102 -1.00 4.23 8.80
N LEU A 103 -0.32 3.42 7.98
CA LEU A 103 -0.38 1.95 8.03
C LEU A 103 -0.18 1.39 9.44
N LEU A 104 0.90 1.77 10.13
CA LEU A 104 1.21 1.20 11.45
C LEU A 104 0.33 1.72 12.59
N GLN A 105 -0.41 2.82 12.38
CA GLN A 105 -1.30 3.43 13.39
C GLN A 105 -2.78 3.11 13.14
N ALA A 106 -3.10 2.56 11.97
CA ALA A 106 -4.45 2.21 11.59
C ALA A 106 -4.98 0.99 12.39
N PRO A 107 -6.31 0.86 12.57
CA PRO A 107 -6.89 -0.34 13.15
C PRO A 107 -6.65 -1.57 12.25
N PRO A 108 -6.61 -2.80 12.80
CA PRO A 108 -6.13 -4.00 12.09
C PRO A 108 -6.83 -4.29 10.74
N ASP A 109 -8.13 -4.02 10.64
CA ASP A 109 -8.92 -4.12 9.41
C ASP A 109 -8.41 -3.14 8.34
N ALA A 110 -8.22 -1.87 8.72
CA ALA A 110 -7.65 -0.86 7.83
C ALA A 110 -6.18 -1.16 7.48
N GLN A 111 -5.39 -1.74 8.39
CA GLN A 111 -3.98 -2.07 8.10
C GLN A 111 -3.86 -3.04 6.92
N ASP A 112 -4.70 -4.08 6.89
CA ASP A 112 -4.67 -5.06 5.81
C ASP A 112 -5.07 -4.45 4.47
N ALA A 113 -6.14 -3.65 4.46
CA ALA A 113 -6.61 -2.94 3.26
C ALA A 113 -5.55 -1.93 2.74
N ILE A 114 -4.91 -1.17 3.64
CA ILE A 114 -3.84 -0.23 3.27
C ILE A 114 -2.64 -0.99 2.69
N ALA A 115 -2.23 -2.09 3.33
CA ALA A 115 -1.13 -2.92 2.84
C ALA A 115 -1.42 -3.47 1.44
N GLN A 116 -2.64 -3.95 1.19
CA GLN A 116 -3.06 -4.43 -0.13
C GLN A 116 -3.01 -3.32 -1.20
N CYS A 117 -3.38 -2.08 -0.85
CA CYS A 117 -3.25 -0.96 -1.77
C CYS A 117 -1.79 -0.63 -2.06
N CYS A 118 -0.92 -0.66 -1.04
CA CYS A 118 0.51 -0.44 -1.21
C CYS A 118 1.16 -1.53 -2.08
N GLU A 119 0.78 -2.80 -1.89
CA GLU A 119 1.24 -3.92 -2.73
C GLU A 119 0.81 -3.74 -4.18
N THR A 120 -0.46 -3.40 -4.42
CA THR A 120 -0.96 -3.19 -5.78
C THR A 120 -0.28 -2.00 -6.45
N TYR A 121 0.06 -0.96 -5.70
CA TYR A 121 0.84 0.17 -6.18
C TYR A 121 2.26 -0.26 -6.57
N TRP A 122 2.95 -1.00 -5.69
CA TRP A 122 4.28 -1.56 -5.97
C TRP A 122 4.30 -2.46 -7.21
N ILE A 123 3.43 -3.46 -7.25
CA ILE A 123 3.35 -4.46 -8.34
C ILE A 123 3.02 -3.79 -9.68
N SER A 124 2.30 -2.66 -9.67
CA SER A 124 2.02 -1.92 -10.90
C SER A 124 3.22 -1.21 -11.51
N HIS A 125 4.37 -1.18 -10.82
CA HIS A 125 5.59 -0.45 -11.23
C HIS A 125 5.32 1.02 -11.56
N ALA A 126 4.31 1.60 -10.90
CA ALA A 126 3.96 2.99 -11.12
C ALA A 126 5.04 3.93 -10.54
N PRO A 127 5.26 5.11 -11.14
CA PRO A 127 6.26 6.05 -10.64
C PRO A 127 6.03 6.40 -9.17
N GLY A 128 7.11 6.39 -8.36
CA GLY A 128 7.07 6.72 -6.93
C GLY A 128 6.62 5.57 -6.02
N ALA A 129 6.38 4.36 -6.55
CA ALA A 129 5.93 3.23 -5.75
C ALA A 129 6.94 2.78 -4.67
N GLU A 130 8.22 3.14 -4.81
CA GLU A 130 9.23 2.96 -3.77
C GLU A 130 8.86 3.66 -2.45
N ALA A 131 8.02 4.70 -2.48
CA ALA A 131 7.63 5.46 -1.29
C ALA A 131 6.83 4.62 -0.27
N VAL A 132 6.14 3.56 -0.71
CA VAL A 132 5.32 2.72 0.18
C VAL A 132 6.09 1.54 0.81
N ILE A 133 7.31 1.27 0.33
CA ILE A 133 8.12 0.13 0.78
C ILE A 133 8.56 0.21 2.26
N PRO A 134 9.00 1.37 2.79
CA PRO A 134 9.62 1.43 4.12
C PRO A 134 8.78 0.87 5.27
N GLN A 135 7.45 1.02 5.22
CA GLN A 135 6.54 0.50 6.26
C GLN A 135 5.82 -0.78 5.82
N LEU A 136 5.61 -0.99 4.52
CA LEU A 136 4.92 -2.18 3.99
C LEU A 136 5.69 -3.46 4.31
N ILE A 137 7.01 -3.46 4.08
CA ILE A 137 7.85 -4.64 4.30
C ILE A 137 7.83 -5.07 5.79
N PRO A 138 8.13 -4.20 6.76
CA PRO A 138 8.04 -4.56 8.18
C PRO A 138 6.65 -5.06 8.58
N PHE A 139 5.58 -4.44 8.08
CA PHE A 139 4.21 -4.87 8.38
C PHE A 139 3.93 -6.30 7.90
N LEU A 140 4.26 -6.62 6.64
CA LEU A 140 4.05 -7.96 6.08
C LEU A 140 4.89 -9.03 6.78
N VAL A 141 6.09 -8.68 7.25
CA VAL A 141 6.91 -9.59 8.06
C VAL A 141 6.23 -9.92 9.38
N VAL A 142 5.80 -8.91 10.13
CA VAL A 142 5.10 -9.13 11.41
C VAL A 142 3.86 -9.99 11.20
N GLN A 143 3.06 -9.70 10.17
CA GLN A 143 1.90 -10.52 9.80
C GLN A 143 2.26 -11.98 9.45
N ALA A 144 3.41 -12.21 8.81
CA ALA A 144 3.88 -13.55 8.47
C ALA A 144 4.43 -14.32 9.69
N LEU A 145 4.96 -13.60 10.68
CA LEU A 145 5.42 -14.16 11.95
C LEU A 145 4.27 -14.49 12.89
N ASP A 146 3.24 -13.64 12.93
CA ASP A 146 2.09 -13.77 13.82
C ASP A 146 1.09 -14.85 13.36
N GLY A 147 1.19 -15.34 12.12
CA GLY A 147 0.36 -16.44 11.65
C GLY A 147 0.93 -17.20 10.46
N GLU A 148 0.80 -18.53 10.48
CA GLU A 148 1.19 -19.46 9.39
C GLU A 148 0.31 -19.33 8.12
N LYS A 149 -0.20 -18.15 7.80
CA LYS A 149 -1.02 -17.95 6.60
C LYS A 149 -0.12 -17.89 5.38
N THR A 150 -0.15 -18.94 4.59
CA THR A 150 0.54 -19.06 3.29
C THR A 150 0.26 -17.87 2.35
N SER A 151 -0.89 -17.21 2.49
CA SER A 151 -1.23 -15.98 1.76
C SER A 151 -0.30 -14.81 2.09
N THR A 152 0.11 -14.64 3.35
CA THR A 152 1.00 -13.54 3.77
C THR A 152 2.42 -13.75 3.25
N LEU A 153 2.90 -15.01 3.26
CA LEU A 153 4.19 -15.35 2.65
C LEU A 153 4.21 -15.10 1.14
N LYS A 154 3.09 -15.33 0.45
CA LYS A 154 2.95 -15.00 -0.97
C LYS A 154 3.02 -13.50 -1.20
N ARG A 155 2.27 -12.70 -0.43
CA ARG A 155 2.31 -11.22 -0.48
C ARG A 155 3.72 -10.70 -0.25
N LEU A 156 4.42 -11.23 0.76
CA LEU A 156 5.79 -10.87 1.07
C LEU A 156 6.76 -11.20 -0.07
N LYS A 157 6.55 -12.34 -0.74
CA LYS A 157 7.33 -12.74 -1.92
C LYS A 157 7.08 -11.79 -3.10
N ASP A 158 5.84 -11.33 -3.28
CA ASP A 158 5.45 -10.45 -4.38
C ASP A 158 6.02 -9.01 -4.25
N VAL A 159 6.49 -8.63 -3.05
CA VAL A 159 7.17 -7.33 -2.80
C VAL A 159 8.66 -7.49 -2.47
N LEU A 160 9.21 -8.70 -2.54
CA LEU A 160 10.58 -9.00 -2.09
C LEU A 160 11.64 -8.32 -2.96
N ASP A 161 11.33 -8.09 -4.24
CA ASP A 161 12.17 -7.37 -5.18
C ASP A 161 12.42 -5.91 -4.75
N ALA A 162 11.52 -5.31 -3.97
CA ALA A 162 11.72 -4.00 -3.37
C ALA A 162 12.94 -3.95 -2.44
N LEU A 163 13.40 -5.09 -1.91
CA LEU A 163 14.63 -5.16 -1.10
C LEU A 163 15.88 -4.84 -1.93
N SER A 164 15.82 -4.94 -3.26
CA SER A 164 16.91 -4.49 -4.14
C SER A 164 17.09 -2.97 -4.15
N LEU A 165 16.11 -2.20 -3.67
CA LEU A 165 16.21 -0.74 -3.50
C LEU A 165 17.12 -0.33 -2.34
N LEU A 166 17.38 -1.24 -1.41
CA LEU A 166 18.25 -0.97 -0.27
C LEU A 166 19.71 -1.10 -0.73
N ASP A 167 20.44 0.01 -0.70
CA ASP A 167 21.89 0.00 -0.96
C ASP A 167 22.63 -0.55 0.26
N PHE A 168 22.84 -1.87 0.25
CA PHE A 168 23.53 -2.59 1.33
C PHE A 168 25.04 -2.36 1.35
N GLU A 169 25.60 -1.65 0.37
CA GLU A 169 27.02 -1.29 0.37
C GLU A 169 27.32 -0.03 1.20
N ASP A 170 26.28 0.74 1.57
CA ASP A 170 26.42 1.90 2.45
C ASP A 170 26.40 1.50 3.93
N ALA A 171 27.40 1.98 4.69
CA ALA A 171 27.56 1.71 6.11
C ALA A 171 26.46 2.31 7.00
N SER A 172 25.63 3.23 6.46
CA SER A 172 24.46 3.79 7.15
C SER A 172 23.25 2.83 7.18
N SER A 173 23.22 1.82 6.30
CA SER A 173 22.13 0.85 6.16
C SER A 173 22.08 -0.23 7.26
N ARG A 174 23.02 -0.21 8.23
CA ARG A 174 23.16 -1.24 9.28
C ARG A 174 21.89 -1.49 10.10
N SER A 175 21.04 -0.49 10.28
CA SER A 175 19.77 -0.63 11.00
C SER A 175 18.72 -1.37 10.16
N ALA A 176 18.75 -1.23 8.83
CA ALA A 176 17.88 -1.97 7.91
C ALA A 176 18.25 -3.46 7.82
N CYS A 177 19.52 -3.81 8.06
CA CYS A 177 19.96 -5.21 8.16
C CYS A 177 19.30 -6.00 9.30
N ILE A 178 18.87 -5.34 10.39
CA ILE A 178 18.23 -6.03 11.53
C ILE A 178 16.88 -6.62 11.13
N VAL A 179 16.09 -5.88 10.33
CA VAL A 179 14.82 -6.38 9.78
C VAL A 179 15.08 -7.63 8.94
N PHE A 180 16.22 -7.69 8.25
CA PHE A 180 16.60 -8.80 7.38
C PHE A 180 17.11 -10.07 8.10
N SER A 181 17.74 -9.95 9.28
CA SER A 181 18.09 -11.14 10.07
C SER A 181 16.84 -11.95 10.47
N VAL A 182 15.71 -11.27 10.68
CA VAL A 182 14.41 -11.91 10.93
C VAL A 182 13.88 -12.62 9.68
N PHE A 183 14.09 -12.05 8.49
CA PHE A 183 13.70 -12.68 7.21
C PHE A 183 14.43 -14.00 6.93
N THR A 184 15.72 -14.08 7.25
CA THR A 184 16.52 -15.29 6.99
C THR A 184 16.11 -16.47 7.87
N ASP A 185 15.65 -16.22 9.09
CA ASP A 185 15.25 -17.27 10.03
C ASP A 185 13.85 -17.81 9.74
N VAL A 186 12.98 -17.03 9.09
CA VAL A 186 11.55 -17.36 8.94
C VAL A 186 11.20 -17.87 7.54
N VAL A 187 11.88 -17.42 6.49
CA VAL A 187 11.48 -17.72 5.10
C VAL A 187 12.45 -18.69 4.39
N GLY A 188 13.50 -19.18 5.05
CA GLY A 188 14.37 -20.23 4.48
C GLY A 188 15.04 -19.83 3.16
N PHE A 189 15.41 -18.55 3.00
CA PHE A 189 16.00 -18.03 1.75
C PHE A 189 17.52 -18.27 1.69
N SER A 190 17.93 -19.46 1.23
CA SER A 190 19.34 -19.82 1.05
C SER A 190 20.09 -18.97 0.01
N LYS A 191 19.41 -18.32 -0.94
CA LYS A 191 20.05 -17.55 -2.03
C LYS A 191 20.34 -16.08 -1.73
N ILE A 192 19.51 -15.40 -0.92
CA ILE A 192 19.81 -14.03 -0.45
C ILE A 192 20.88 -14.06 0.65
N CYS A 193 20.91 -15.17 1.41
CA CYS A 193 21.98 -15.48 2.35
C CYS A 193 23.36 -15.41 1.72
N CYS A 194 23.56 -15.76 0.45
CA CYS A 194 24.89 -15.69 -0.16
C CYS A 194 25.37 -14.24 -0.34
N CYS A 195 24.52 -13.32 -0.83
CA CYS A 195 24.91 -11.93 -1.01
C CYS A 195 25.05 -11.19 0.33
N VAL A 196 24.13 -11.42 1.27
CA VAL A 196 24.17 -10.79 2.59
C VAL A 196 25.28 -11.38 3.47
N ALA A 197 25.51 -12.70 3.45
CA ALA A 197 26.64 -13.31 4.17
C ALA A 197 27.99 -12.94 3.56
N LEU A 198 28.12 -12.86 2.22
CA LEU A 198 29.35 -12.37 1.59
C LEU A 198 29.64 -10.90 1.94
N SER A 199 28.61 -10.06 2.00
CA SER A 199 28.74 -8.67 2.43
C SER A 199 29.10 -8.54 3.91
N LEU A 200 28.48 -9.32 4.80
CA LEU A 200 28.80 -9.37 6.23
C LEU A 200 30.20 -9.95 6.51
N GLN A 201 30.62 -10.97 5.77
CA GLN A 201 31.93 -11.61 5.92
C GLN A 201 33.06 -10.73 5.34
N ARG A 202 32.81 -10.00 4.25
CA ARG A 202 33.70 -8.92 3.78
C ARG A 202 33.79 -7.76 4.75
N PHE A 203 32.69 -7.42 5.43
CA PHE A 203 32.66 -6.36 6.44
C PHE A 203 33.43 -6.75 7.71
N SER A 204 33.21 -7.95 8.23
CA SER A 204 33.92 -8.51 9.39
C SER A 204 35.44 -8.51 9.17
N ASN A 205 35.90 -8.91 7.99
CA ASN A 205 37.32 -8.93 7.62
C ASN A 205 37.93 -7.53 7.46
N ARG A 206 37.15 -6.49 7.14
CA ARG A 206 37.63 -5.09 7.10
C ARG A 206 37.73 -4.48 8.50
N THR A 207 36.85 -4.83 9.41
CA THR A 207 36.92 -4.38 10.82
C THR A 207 38.09 -4.98 11.60
N THR A 208 38.56 -6.17 11.24
CA THR A 208 39.78 -6.75 11.82
C THR A 208 41.07 -6.16 11.22
N ALA A 209 41.06 -5.74 9.95
CA ALA A 209 42.22 -5.10 9.32
C ALA A 209 42.51 -3.67 9.81
N TYR A 210 41.53 -2.99 10.45
CA TYR A 210 41.72 -1.67 11.07
C TYR A 210 42.11 -1.74 12.56
N LYS A 211 42.28 -2.94 13.12
CA LYS A 211 42.73 -3.17 14.50
C LYS A 211 44.14 -3.78 14.59
N SER A 212 44.89 -3.82 13.49
CA SER A 212 46.31 -4.21 13.45
C SER A 212 47.19 -3.03 13.09
#